data_AF-A0A3E0N2J0-F1
#
_entry.id   AF-A0A3E0N2J0-F1
#
_cell.length_a   1.000
_cell.length_b   1.000
_cell.length_c   1.000
_cell.angle_alpha   90.00
_cell.angle_beta   90.00
_cell.angle_gamma   90.00
#
_symmetry.space_group_name_H-M   'P 1'
#
loop_
_entity.id
_entity.type
_entity.pdbx_description
1 polymer ?
#
loop_
_entity_poly.entity_id
_entity_poly.type
_entity_poly.pdbx_seq_one_letter_code
_entity_poly.pdbx_strand_id
1 'polypeptide(L)'
;MPGQIEDIYAQLEIRETHYEASFSESPDPSAPFQFKLCRKQTTLGDVIVDQFWMPIPSLYGQRGRRAVNHQPIVDFYWAVCGDRDTQDDSLVRESYLLAKILPHARSNGSRKVFVDSFQSVRDARQQQVRRWTKELNERLRSCRTEEYDDLAFQRATADLIGPPLYSEEVQHRYASLTGELFGEARDALWESGTDAIDSILQSWKTILERYGRRGGHPIEKQVIDILSYECRAALHRCYSTVWSILLPALRIKYDMSDESYVFHQLWHFDRCQESIERDDAYFHLFHGQIFGLHPACGPLLQTECGTELFAEWLVAGTLQSYRRVLRAIAVAVNYYGEQYDVAKLLRKKDGVIKSFGDMVEVEEREFDQASGHRIEKDLEE
;
A
#
# COMPACT_ATOMS: atom_id res chain seq x y z
N MET A 1 -4.86 -22.70 17.42
CA MET A 1 -4.44 -21.62 18.34
C MET A 1 -3.81 -20.55 17.48
N PRO A 2 -4.27 -19.29 17.47
CA PRO A 2 -3.55 -18.23 16.77
C PRO A 2 -2.12 -18.17 17.33
N GLY A 3 -1.11 -18.28 16.46
CA GLY A 3 0.29 -18.25 16.88
C GLY A 3 0.60 -16.95 17.62
N GLN A 4 1.41 -17.05 18.68
CA GLN A 4 1.91 -15.88 19.39
C GLN A 4 2.70 -15.00 18.39
N ILE A 5 2.40 -13.70 18.37
CA ILE A 5 3.16 -12.75 17.57
C ILE A 5 4.44 -12.41 18.33
N GLU A 6 5.58 -12.66 17.70
CA GLU A 6 6.91 -12.35 18.23
C GLU A 6 7.39 -11.02 17.63
N ASP A 7 7.93 -10.14 18.46
CA ASP A 7 8.65 -8.95 18.02
C ASP A 7 10.13 -9.32 17.82
N ILE A 8 10.69 -8.98 16.65
CA ILE A 8 12.09 -9.23 16.29
C ILE A 8 12.69 -7.92 15.79
N TYR A 9 13.96 -7.68 16.06
CA TYR A 9 14.69 -6.55 15.51
C TYR A 9 15.75 -7.05 14.54
N ALA A 10 15.67 -6.62 13.29
CA ALA A 10 16.69 -6.86 12.29
C ALA A 10 17.62 -5.65 12.20
N GLN A 11 18.92 -5.89 12.13
CA GLN A 11 19.92 -4.87 11.88
C GLN A 11 20.56 -5.16 10.53
N LEU A 12 20.73 -4.14 9.69
CA LEU A 12 21.45 -4.25 8.44
C LEU A 12 22.71 -3.40 8.47
N GLU A 13 23.79 -3.96 7.94
CA GLU A 13 25.06 -3.26 7.75
C GLU A 13 25.50 -3.40 6.29
N ILE A 14 26.03 -2.31 5.73
CA ILE A 14 26.63 -2.30 4.39
C ILE A 14 28.12 -2.54 4.57
N ARG A 15 28.62 -3.67 4.04
CA ARG A 15 30.05 -3.98 3.94
C ARG A 15 30.50 -3.73 2.51
N GLU A 16 31.81 -3.59 2.28
CA GLU A 16 32.41 -3.23 0.97
C GLU A 16 31.95 -4.08 -0.23
N THR A 17 31.39 -5.27 -0.01
CA THR A 17 30.99 -6.20 -1.09
C THR A 17 29.64 -6.87 -0.88
N HIS A 18 28.97 -6.66 0.25
CA HIS A 18 27.74 -7.35 0.60
C HIS A 18 26.99 -6.67 1.75
N TYR A 19 25.75 -7.09 1.96
CA TYR A 19 24.94 -6.68 3.10
C TYR A 19 24.96 -7.76 4.16
N GLU A 20 25.22 -7.38 5.41
CA GLU A 20 25.11 -8.27 6.57
C GLU A 20 23.81 -7.98 7.32
N ALA A 21 23.16 -9.03 7.80
CA ALA A 21 21.94 -8.93 8.59
C ALA A 21 22.10 -9.69 9.91
N SER A 22 21.78 -9.03 11.01
CA SER A 22 21.73 -9.63 12.34
C SER A 22 20.33 -9.49 12.95
N PHE A 23 19.99 -10.35 13.92
CA PHE A 23 18.65 -10.41 14.51
C PHE A 23 18.73 -10.52 16.03
N SER A 24 17.91 -9.72 16.73
CA SER A 24 17.83 -9.67 18.19
C SER A 24 16.39 -9.57 18.69
N GLU A 25 16.17 -9.89 19.97
CA GLU A 25 14.88 -9.74 20.65
C GLU A 25 14.67 -8.31 21.20
N SER A 26 15.75 -7.54 21.32
CA SER A 26 15.76 -6.17 21.85
C SER A 26 16.34 -5.19 20.83
N PRO A 27 15.92 -3.91 20.89
CA PRO A 27 16.46 -2.90 19.99
C PRO A 27 17.91 -2.52 20.35
N ASP A 28 18.70 -2.18 19.33
CA ASP A 28 20.07 -1.69 19.48
C ASP A 28 20.18 -0.27 18.94
N PRO A 29 20.22 0.74 19.82
CA PRO A 29 20.25 2.14 19.41
C PRO A 29 21.54 2.54 18.69
N SER A 30 22.57 1.69 18.68
CA SER A 30 23.84 1.95 17.98
C SER A 30 23.84 1.47 16.53
N ALA A 31 22.90 0.59 16.15
CA ALA A 31 22.83 0.05 14.80
C ALA A 31 22.41 1.13 13.79
N PRO A 32 23.13 1.30 12.66
CA PRO A 32 22.84 2.35 11.69
C PRO A 32 21.48 2.16 11.03
N PHE A 33 21.10 0.91 10.73
CA PHE A 33 19.83 0.55 10.11
C PHE A 33 19.16 -0.55 10.92
N GLN A 34 18.19 -0.18 11.75
CA GLN A 34 17.45 -1.13 12.57
C GLN A 34 15.95 -1.14 12.21
N PHE A 35 15.39 -2.34 12.07
CA PHE A 35 14.00 -2.56 11.68
C PHE A 35 13.28 -3.43 12.72
N LYS A 36 12.16 -2.94 13.24
CA LYS A 36 11.22 -3.76 14.01
C LYS A 36 10.36 -4.60 13.06
N LEU A 37 10.45 -5.91 13.22
CA LEU A 37 9.64 -6.92 12.54
C LEU A 37 8.68 -7.57 13.54
N CYS A 38 7.56 -8.07 13.03
CA CYS A 38 6.70 -9.03 13.69
C CYS A 38 6.82 -10.36 12.95
N ARG A 39 6.73 -11.46 13.70
CA ARG A 39 6.74 -12.82 13.18
C ARG A 39 5.58 -13.62 13.76
N LYS A 40 4.99 -14.47 12.94
CA LYS A 40 4.08 -15.55 13.37
C LYS A 40 4.05 -16.65 12.32
N GLN A 41 3.81 -17.88 12.76
CA GLN A 41 3.39 -18.93 11.83
C GLN A 41 1.91 -18.76 11.48
N THR A 42 1.60 -18.79 10.19
CA THR A 42 0.24 -18.72 9.65
C THR A 42 0.01 -19.93 8.75
N THR A 43 -1.20 -20.49 8.80
CA THR A 43 -1.62 -21.56 7.90
C THR A 43 -2.36 -20.93 6.71
N LEU A 44 -1.88 -21.19 5.50
CA LEU A 44 -2.54 -20.87 4.24
C LEU A 44 -3.01 -22.20 3.62
N GLY A 45 -4.30 -22.53 3.73
CA GLY A 45 -4.81 -23.85 3.34
C GLY A 45 -4.16 -24.97 4.17
N ASP A 46 -3.39 -25.84 3.51
CA ASP A 46 -2.58 -26.90 4.10
C ASP A 46 -1.08 -26.53 4.25
N VAL A 47 -0.68 -25.35 3.78
CA VAL A 47 0.70 -24.85 3.85
C VAL A 47 0.93 -24.04 5.11
N ILE A 48 2.03 -24.28 5.81
CA ILE A 48 2.48 -23.46 6.94
C ILE A 48 3.48 -22.43 6.42
N VAL A 49 3.20 -21.15 6.63
CA VAL A 49 4.06 -20.03 6.27
C VAL A 49 4.59 -19.36 7.54
N ASP A 50 5.92 -19.21 7.65
CA ASP A 50 6.52 -18.35 8.67
C ASP A 50 6.47 -16.90 8.20
N GLN A 51 5.46 -16.16 8.68
CA GLN A 51 5.12 -14.83 8.19
C GLN A 51 5.88 -13.76 8.97
N PHE A 52 6.69 -12.98 8.26
CA PHE A 52 7.35 -11.76 8.76
C PHE A 52 6.72 -10.50 8.16
N TRP A 53 6.58 -9.43 8.94
CA TRP A 53 6.15 -8.12 8.42
C TRP A 53 6.63 -6.97 9.31
N MET A 54 6.64 -5.75 8.78
CA MET A 54 6.78 -4.55 9.60
C MET A 54 5.39 -4.04 9.98
N PRO A 55 5.10 -3.76 11.26
CA PRO A 55 3.78 -3.31 11.67
C PRO A 55 3.48 -1.92 11.08
N ILE A 56 2.32 -1.72 10.45
CA ILE A 56 1.94 -0.44 9.80
C ILE A 56 2.22 0.81 10.67
N PRO A 57 1.95 0.83 11.99
CA PRO A 57 2.31 1.97 12.84
C PRO A 57 3.80 2.32 12.89
N SER A 58 4.71 1.36 12.65
CA SER A 58 6.16 1.62 12.56
C SER A 58 6.57 2.29 11.24
N LEU A 59 5.72 2.27 10.21
CA LEU A 59 5.99 2.84 8.88
C LEU A 59 5.51 4.29 8.73
N TYR A 60 4.31 4.59 9.22
CA TYR A 60 3.67 5.91 9.01
C TYR A 60 3.59 6.78 10.27
N GLY A 61 3.84 6.19 11.44
CA GLY A 61 3.67 6.87 12.71
C GLY A 61 2.20 7.13 13.04
N GLN A 62 1.95 7.53 14.28
CA GLN A 62 0.61 7.93 14.74
C GLN A 62 0.73 9.24 15.52
N ARG A 63 -0.39 9.91 15.78
CA ARG A 63 -0.37 11.14 16.58
C ARG A 63 0.30 10.87 17.93
N GLY A 64 1.42 11.55 18.19
CA GLY A 64 2.21 11.38 19.42
C GLY A 64 3.11 10.14 19.46
N ARG A 65 3.28 9.40 18.35
CA ARG A 65 4.15 8.23 18.25
C ARG A 65 4.98 8.26 16.97
N ARG A 66 6.31 8.16 17.12
CA ARG A 66 7.25 8.10 16.00
C ARG A 66 7.14 6.74 15.29
N ALA A 67 7.27 6.77 13.97
CA ALA A 67 7.39 5.59 13.12
C ALA A 67 8.81 5.02 13.25
N VAL A 68 8.99 3.91 13.98
CA VAL A 68 10.34 3.39 14.29
C VAL A 68 11.09 2.84 13.08
N ASN A 69 10.39 2.37 12.03
CA ASN A 69 11.03 1.82 10.83
C ASN A 69 11.14 2.84 9.71
N HIS A 70 10.35 3.92 9.71
CA HIS A 70 10.32 4.88 8.61
C HIS A 70 11.70 5.42 8.25
N GLN A 71 12.37 6.05 9.21
CA GLN A 71 13.65 6.69 8.96
C GLN A 71 14.74 5.68 8.55
N PRO A 72 14.91 4.54 9.25
CA PRO A 72 15.81 3.48 8.82
C PRO A 72 15.54 2.95 7.40
N ILE A 73 14.27 2.79 6.99
CA ILE A 73 13.92 2.32 5.64
C ILE A 73 14.41 3.30 4.58
N VAL A 74 14.14 4.59 4.77
CA VAL A 74 14.48 5.61 3.78
C VAL A 74 15.99 5.81 3.70
N ASP A 75 16.68 5.80 4.84
CA ASP A 75 18.14 5.95 4.88
C ASP A 75 18.85 4.73 4.28
N PHE A 76 18.36 3.51 4.60
CA PHE A 76 18.91 2.30 4.03
C PHE A 76 18.72 2.23 2.52
N TYR A 77 17.54 2.61 2.02
CA TYR A 77 17.29 2.71 0.58
C TYR A 77 18.31 3.59 -0.13
N TRP A 78 18.56 4.79 0.40
CA TRP A 78 19.53 5.72 -0.19
C TRP A 78 20.95 5.16 -0.17
N ALA A 79 21.35 4.52 0.92
CA ALA A 79 22.65 3.91 1.06
C ALA A 79 22.85 2.73 0.08
N VAL A 80 21.83 1.88 -0.10
CA VAL A 80 21.82 0.81 -1.12
C VAL A 80 21.92 1.37 -2.53
N CYS A 81 21.24 2.48 -2.82
CA CYS A 81 21.33 3.09 -4.14
C CYS A 81 22.74 3.62 -4.42
N GLY A 82 23.44 4.13 -3.40
CA GLY A 82 24.83 4.60 -3.51
C GLY A 82 25.81 3.47 -3.73
N ASP A 83 25.66 2.37 -2.98
CA ASP A 83 26.44 1.16 -3.15
C ASP A 83 26.29 0.51 -4.55
N ARG A 84 25.15 0.75 -5.21
CA ARG A 84 24.84 0.25 -6.56
C ARG A 84 25.07 1.25 -7.69
N ASP A 85 25.64 2.42 -7.41
CA ASP A 85 25.83 3.51 -8.39
C ASP A 85 24.53 3.92 -9.12
N THR A 86 23.39 3.88 -8.42
CA THR A 86 22.06 4.25 -8.96
C THR A 86 21.53 5.58 -8.42
N GLN A 87 22.29 6.26 -7.56
CA GLN A 87 21.90 7.56 -6.98
C GLN A 87 21.73 8.66 -8.03
N ASP A 88 22.33 8.50 -9.21
CA ASP A 88 22.21 9.46 -10.31
C ASP A 88 20.88 9.38 -11.06
N ASP A 89 20.13 8.28 -10.90
CA ASP A 89 18.82 8.12 -11.52
C ASP A 89 17.82 9.14 -10.92
N SER A 90 17.15 9.92 -11.78
CA SER A 90 16.15 10.91 -11.36
C SER A 90 15.03 10.27 -10.53
N LEU A 91 14.55 9.09 -10.93
CA LEU A 91 13.45 8.40 -10.24
C LEU A 91 13.87 7.94 -8.84
N VAL A 92 15.14 7.53 -8.68
CA VAL A 92 15.70 7.15 -7.37
C VAL A 92 15.78 8.36 -6.45
N ARG A 93 16.30 9.48 -6.94
CA ARG A 93 16.39 10.75 -6.19
C ARG A 93 15.02 11.26 -5.78
N GLU A 94 14.08 11.29 -6.72
CA GLU A 94 12.70 11.70 -6.46
C GLU A 94 12.03 10.79 -5.42
N SER A 95 12.22 9.48 -5.52
CA SER A 95 11.69 8.53 -4.53
C SER A 95 12.27 8.79 -3.14
N TYR A 96 13.57 8.98 -3.03
CA TYR A 96 14.21 9.29 -1.75
C TYR A 96 13.65 10.58 -1.13
N LEU A 97 13.58 11.65 -1.92
CA LEU A 97 13.09 12.95 -1.52
C LEU A 97 11.60 12.91 -1.12
N LEU A 98 10.75 12.25 -1.89
CA LEU A 98 9.33 12.04 -1.59
C LEU A 98 9.12 11.23 -0.30
N ALA A 99 9.92 10.18 -0.10
CA ALA A 99 9.86 9.39 1.12
C ALA A 99 10.25 10.23 2.36
N LYS A 100 11.22 11.14 2.24
CA LYS A 100 11.57 12.11 3.30
C LYS A 100 10.47 13.12 3.59
N ILE A 101 9.66 13.51 2.60
CA ILE A 101 8.52 14.42 2.79
C ILE A 101 7.37 13.75 3.55
N LEU A 102 7.18 12.43 3.40
CA LEU A 102 5.99 11.71 3.86
C LEU A 102 5.53 12.02 5.31
N PRO A 103 6.41 12.16 6.33
CA PRO A 103 5.99 12.55 7.69
C PRO A 103 5.26 13.90 7.77
N HIS A 104 5.51 14.78 6.79
CA HIS A 104 4.93 16.11 6.65
C HIS A 104 3.80 16.16 5.61
N ALA A 105 3.54 15.06 4.91
CA ALA A 105 2.50 14.98 3.89
C ALA A 105 1.09 14.97 4.50
N ARG A 106 0.08 15.35 3.70
CA ARG A 106 -1.32 15.35 4.17
C ARG A 106 -1.82 13.91 4.24
N SER A 107 -1.84 13.35 5.46
CA SER A 107 -2.29 11.98 5.72
C SER A 107 -3.73 11.68 5.28
N ASN A 108 -4.59 12.70 5.20
CA ASN A 108 -5.98 12.63 4.68
C ASN A 108 -6.09 12.97 3.19
N GLY A 109 -5.08 13.60 2.60
CA GLY A 109 -5.05 14.00 1.19
C GLY A 109 -4.76 12.83 0.26
N SER A 110 -3.72 12.07 0.60
CA SER A 110 -3.42 10.76 -0.02
C SER A 110 -4.60 9.79 0.00
N ARG A 111 -5.55 9.97 0.94
CA ARG A 111 -6.78 9.18 1.08
C ARG A 111 -7.90 9.56 0.13
N LYS A 112 -7.77 10.69 -0.56
CA LYS A 112 -8.74 11.16 -1.55
C LYS A 112 -8.32 10.79 -2.96
N VAL A 113 -7.02 10.61 -3.18
CA VAL A 113 -6.48 10.05 -4.42
C VAL A 113 -6.91 8.60 -4.56
N PHE A 114 -6.98 7.88 -3.43
CA PHE A 114 -7.46 6.51 -3.41
C PHE A 114 -8.49 6.25 -2.31
N VAL A 115 -9.60 5.69 -2.78
CA VAL A 115 -10.79 5.22 -2.05
C VAL A 115 -10.40 4.27 -0.89
N ASP A 116 -9.22 3.67 -0.88
CA ASP A 116 -8.88 2.55 0.01
C ASP A 116 -8.37 2.89 1.43
N SER A 117 -7.93 4.10 1.74
CA SER A 117 -7.14 4.27 2.99
C SER A 117 -7.98 4.37 4.30
N PHE A 118 -8.17 3.20 4.91
CA PHE A 118 -8.75 2.90 6.23
C PHE A 118 -10.20 3.31 6.48
N GLN A 119 -11.05 2.29 6.55
CA GLN A 119 -12.19 2.27 7.45
C GLN A 119 -11.70 2.06 8.91
N SER A 120 -11.54 3.15 9.66
CA SER A 120 -11.58 3.05 11.13
C SER A 120 -13.03 2.86 11.56
N VAL A 121 -13.56 1.64 11.46
CA VAL A 121 -14.77 1.29 12.23
C VAL A 121 -14.29 1.00 13.65
N ARG A 122 -14.12 2.07 14.44
CA ARG A 122 -14.00 1.91 15.88
C ARG A 122 -15.35 1.36 16.38
N ASP A 123 -15.28 0.18 16.97
CA ASP A 123 -16.25 -0.38 17.92
C ASP A 123 -17.60 -0.90 17.40
N ALA A 124 -17.90 -0.83 16.10
CA ALA A 124 -19.07 -1.52 15.51
C ALA A 124 -18.72 -2.92 14.97
N ARG A 125 -18.84 -3.90 15.89
CA ARG A 125 -19.10 -5.34 15.72
C ARG A 125 -18.13 -6.17 14.84
N GLN A 126 -17.46 -7.11 15.51
CA GLN A 126 -16.91 -8.34 14.92
C GLN A 126 -17.87 -9.05 13.95
N GLN A 127 -19.18 -8.86 14.09
CA GLN A 127 -20.19 -9.38 13.16
C GLN A 127 -20.06 -8.77 11.75
N GLN A 128 -19.71 -7.48 11.63
CA GLN A 128 -19.50 -6.83 10.33
C GLN A 128 -18.24 -7.39 9.66
N VAL A 129 -17.14 -7.51 10.40
CA VAL A 129 -15.92 -8.17 9.89
C VAL A 129 -16.21 -9.61 9.45
N ARG A 130 -16.93 -10.39 10.26
CA ARG A 130 -17.31 -11.77 9.90
C ARG A 130 -18.19 -11.83 8.65
N ARG A 131 -19.15 -10.90 8.52
CA ARG A 131 -20.01 -10.81 7.34
C ARG A 131 -19.17 -10.49 6.10
N TRP A 132 -18.27 -9.51 6.20
CA TRP A 132 -17.39 -9.15 5.10
C TRP A 132 -16.46 -10.28 4.69
N THR A 133 -15.84 -10.97 5.65
CA THR A 133 -15.02 -12.14 5.37
C THR A 133 -15.85 -13.23 4.68
N LYS A 134 -17.10 -13.44 5.11
CA LYS A 134 -18.00 -14.45 4.51
C LYS A 134 -18.37 -14.08 3.06
N GLU A 135 -18.83 -12.85 2.83
CA GLU A 135 -19.20 -12.35 1.50
C GLU A 135 -18.00 -12.35 0.54
N LEU A 136 -16.84 -11.89 0.99
CA LEU A 136 -15.61 -11.97 0.20
C LEU A 136 -15.27 -13.42 -0.14
N ASN A 137 -15.36 -14.35 0.83
CA ASN A 137 -15.10 -15.76 0.60
C ASN A 137 -16.07 -16.37 -0.44
N GLU A 138 -17.35 -15.97 -0.44
CA GLU A 138 -18.33 -16.40 -1.43
C GLU A 138 -17.98 -15.89 -2.84
N ARG A 139 -17.59 -14.62 -2.97
CA ARG A 139 -17.11 -14.05 -4.25
C ARG A 139 -15.84 -14.74 -4.75
N LEU A 140 -14.89 -15.01 -3.86
CA LEU A 140 -13.66 -15.73 -4.21
C LEU A 140 -13.96 -17.16 -4.67
N ARG A 141 -14.94 -17.83 -4.07
CA ARG A 141 -15.36 -19.18 -4.51
C ARG A 141 -16.00 -19.14 -5.89
N SER A 142 -16.83 -18.14 -6.20
CA SER A 142 -17.49 -18.06 -7.51
C SER A 142 -16.51 -17.79 -8.65
N CYS A 143 -15.38 -17.11 -8.38
CA CYS A 143 -14.34 -16.83 -9.37
C CYS A 143 -13.07 -17.69 -9.21
N ARG A 144 -13.11 -18.77 -8.41
CA ARG A 144 -11.89 -19.51 -8.00
C ARG A 144 -11.04 -19.99 -9.19
N THR A 145 -11.69 -20.41 -10.27
CA THR A 145 -11.02 -20.95 -11.46
C THR A 145 -10.64 -19.88 -12.48
N GLU A 146 -11.04 -18.63 -12.27
CA GLU A 146 -10.71 -17.53 -13.14
C GLU A 146 -9.27 -17.07 -12.91
N GLU A 147 -8.66 -16.52 -13.95
CA GLU A 147 -7.24 -16.19 -14.00
C GLU A 147 -7.05 -14.78 -14.53
N TYR A 148 -6.17 -14.02 -13.88
CA TYR A 148 -5.62 -12.79 -14.42
C TYR A 148 -4.14 -12.96 -14.67
N ASP A 149 -3.67 -12.65 -15.87
CA ASP A 149 -2.26 -12.34 -16.07
C ASP A 149 -1.92 -10.97 -15.46
N ASP A 150 -0.63 -10.62 -15.44
CA ASP A 150 -0.17 -9.39 -14.78
C ASP A 150 -0.82 -8.13 -15.40
N LEU A 151 -1.00 -8.10 -16.74
CA LEU A 151 -1.62 -6.95 -17.42
C LEU A 151 -3.12 -6.84 -17.12
N ALA A 152 -3.86 -7.95 -17.14
CA ALA A 152 -5.28 -7.96 -16.78
C ALA A 152 -5.48 -7.56 -15.31
N PHE A 153 -4.61 -8.03 -14.41
CA PHE A 153 -4.60 -7.62 -13.02
C PHE A 153 -4.33 -6.11 -12.86
N GLN A 154 -3.32 -5.59 -13.57
CA GLN A 154 -2.99 -4.16 -13.56
C GLN A 154 -4.16 -3.31 -14.04
N ARG A 155 -4.77 -3.65 -15.18
CA ARG A 155 -5.92 -2.92 -15.73
C ARG A 155 -7.12 -2.97 -14.80
N ALA A 156 -7.49 -4.16 -14.32
CA ALA A 156 -8.64 -4.30 -13.43
C ALA A 156 -8.46 -3.51 -12.14
N THR A 157 -7.26 -3.50 -11.56
CA THR A 157 -7.01 -2.73 -10.34
C THR A 157 -6.83 -1.24 -10.60
N ALA A 158 -6.33 -0.84 -11.77
CA ALA A 158 -6.29 0.55 -12.22
C ALA A 158 -7.69 1.13 -12.46
N ASP A 159 -8.62 0.37 -13.02
CA ASP A 159 -9.99 0.84 -13.21
C ASP A 159 -10.72 1.04 -11.86
N LEU A 160 -10.42 0.18 -10.89
CA LEU A 160 -11.10 0.17 -9.59
C LEU A 160 -10.52 1.17 -8.61
N ILE A 161 -9.20 1.21 -8.53
CA ILE A 161 -8.49 2.01 -7.55
C ILE A 161 -7.35 2.79 -8.18
N GLY A 162 -7.34 3.00 -9.50
CA GLY A 162 -6.47 3.98 -10.12
C GLY A 162 -6.92 5.40 -9.76
N PRO A 163 -6.02 6.38 -9.89
CA PRO A 163 -6.39 7.77 -9.80
C PRO A 163 -7.36 8.07 -10.94
N PRO A 164 -8.29 9.01 -10.72
CA PRO A 164 -9.19 9.42 -11.78
C PRO A 164 -8.38 10.03 -12.93
N LEU A 165 -8.96 10.03 -14.14
CA LEU A 165 -8.43 10.82 -15.23
C LEU A 165 -8.42 12.31 -14.81
N TYR A 166 -7.22 12.88 -14.75
CA TYR A 166 -7.03 14.27 -14.41
C TYR A 166 -7.19 15.14 -15.66
N SER A 167 -7.82 16.30 -15.51
CA SER A 167 -7.87 17.31 -16.57
C SER A 167 -6.46 17.82 -16.90
N GLU A 168 -6.24 18.28 -18.14
CA GLU A 168 -4.99 18.92 -18.57
C GLU A 168 -4.52 20.03 -17.61
N GLU A 169 -5.47 20.80 -17.03
CA GLU A 169 -5.15 21.84 -16.06
C GLU A 169 -4.48 21.29 -14.80
N VAL A 170 -4.94 20.13 -14.30
CA VAL A 170 -4.35 19.44 -13.14
C VAL A 170 -2.98 18.89 -13.50
N GLN A 171 -2.82 18.31 -14.69
CA GLN A 171 -1.54 17.79 -15.16
C GLN A 171 -0.48 18.90 -15.32
N HIS A 172 -0.84 20.01 -15.97
CA HIS A 172 0.04 21.16 -16.09
C HIS A 172 0.39 21.74 -14.72
N ARG A 173 -0.60 21.80 -13.81
CA ARG A 173 -0.36 22.29 -12.46
C ARG A 173 0.52 21.37 -11.63
N TYR A 174 0.36 20.06 -11.81
CA TYR A 174 1.21 19.03 -11.24
C TYR A 174 2.66 19.22 -11.69
N ALA A 175 2.92 19.29 -12.99
CA ALA A 175 4.25 19.54 -13.54
C ALA A 175 4.89 20.84 -13.03
N SER A 176 4.09 21.90 -12.88
CA SER A 176 4.57 23.17 -12.31
C SER A 176 4.94 23.04 -10.83
N LEU A 177 4.12 22.37 -10.02
CA LEU A 177 4.38 22.21 -8.58
C LEU A 177 5.49 21.19 -8.29
N THR A 178 5.66 20.15 -9.10
CA THR A 178 6.81 19.26 -9.00
C THR A 178 8.10 19.98 -9.36
N GLY A 179 8.10 20.83 -10.39
CA GLY A 179 9.23 21.72 -10.70
C GLY A 179 9.60 22.65 -9.54
N GLU A 180 8.60 23.29 -8.90
CA GLU A 180 8.81 24.12 -7.71
C GLU A 180 9.33 23.31 -6.51
N LEU A 181 8.79 22.11 -6.29
CA LEU A 181 9.16 21.27 -5.16
C LEU A 181 10.57 20.69 -5.28
N PHE A 182 10.93 20.20 -6.46
CA PHE A 182 12.15 19.43 -6.65
C PHE A 182 13.32 20.24 -7.22
N GLY A 183 13.09 21.40 -7.84
CA GLY A 183 14.08 22.13 -8.64
C GLY A 183 15.44 22.25 -7.95
N GLU A 184 15.50 23.02 -6.86
CA GLU A 184 16.77 23.23 -6.13
C GLU A 184 17.25 21.97 -5.39
N ALA A 185 16.32 21.14 -4.91
CA ALA A 185 16.65 19.97 -4.10
C ALA A 185 17.31 18.84 -4.92
N ARG A 186 16.97 18.67 -6.21
CA ARG A 186 17.58 17.65 -7.07
C ARG A 186 19.05 17.91 -7.32
N ASP A 187 19.41 19.17 -7.53
CA ASP A 187 20.78 19.60 -7.82
C ASP A 187 21.60 19.63 -6.52
N ALA A 188 21.03 20.13 -5.42
CA ALA A 188 21.70 20.21 -4.12
C ALA A 188 21.96 18.83 -3.47
N LEU A 189 21.23 17.78 -3.87
CA LEU A 189 21.42 16.44 -3.32
C LEU A 189 22.83 15.91 -3.59
N TRP A 190 23.46 16.40 -4.66
CA TRP A 190 24.82 16.06 -5.08
C TRP A 190 25.91 16.72 -4.22
N GLU A 191 25.70 17.97 -3.82
CA GLU A 191 26.76 18.80 -3.24
C GLU A 191 26.83 18.72 -1.71
N SER A 192 25.67 18.58 -1.05
CA SER A 192 25.59 18.69 0.42
C SER A 192 24.68 17.63 1.06
N GLY A 193 23.75 17.02 0.32
CA GLY A 193 22.87 15.95 0.81
C GLY A 193 21.85 16.40 1.87
N THR A 194 22.30 16.92 3.02
CA THR A 194 21.46 17.46 4.09
C THR A 194 20.76 18.76 3.67
N ASP A 195 21.46 19.66 2.98
CA ASP A 195 20.86 20.93 2.53
C ASP A 195 19.74 20.70 1.52
N ALA A 196 19.83 19.63 0.73
CA ALA A 196 18.78 19.23 -0.21
C ALA A 196 17.50 18.77 0.50
N ILE A 197 17.66 18.01 1.60
CA ILE A 197 16.53 17.56 2.42
C ILE A 197 15.87 18.76 3.11
N ASP A 198 16.66 19.67 3.68
CA ASP A 198 16.12 20.87 4.32
C ASP A 198 15.42 21.78 3.30
N SER A 199 16.02 21.95 2.12
CA SER A 199 15.42 22.71 1.00
C SER A 199 14.08 22.13 0.55
N ILE A 200 13.99 20.80 0.34
CA ILE A 200 12.72 20.21 -0.10
C ILE A 200 11.64 20.26 0.98
N LEU A 201 12.01 20.05 2.25
CA LEU A 201 11.07 20.14 3.37
C LEU A 201 10.55 21.57 3.54
N GLN A 202 11.42 22.56 3.36
CA GLN A 202 11.04 23.97 3.38
C GLN A 202 10.13 24.33 2.20
N SER A 203 10.45 23.86 0.99
CA SER A 203 9.61 24.03 -0.20
C SER A 203 8.23 23.41 -0.03
N TRP A 204 8.17 22.17 0.47
CA TRP A 204 6.90 21.50 0.81
C TRP A 204 6.08 22.29 1.82
N LYS A 205 6.71 22.79 2.89
CA LYS A 205 6.06 23.62 3.91
C LYS A 205 5.49 24.90 3.29
N THR A 206 6.26 25.60 2.46
CA THR A 206 5.82 26.81 1.76
C THR A 206 4.62 26.53 0.84
N ILE A 207 4.64 25.43 0.08
CA ILE A 207 3.51 24.99 -0.76
C ILE A 207 2.27 24.73 0.12
N LEU A 208 2.42 24.02 1.24
CA LEU A 208 1.32 23.71 2.15
C LEU A 208 0.71 24.95 2.81
N GLU A 209 1.53 25.94 3.16
CA GLU A 209 1.10 27.23 3.71
C GLU A 209 0.36 28.05 2.65
N ARG A 210 0.89 28.13 1.43
CA ARG A 210 0.30 28.87 0.30
C ARG A 210 -1.07 28.31 -0.09
N TYR A 211 -1.21 26.99 -0.16
CA TYR A 211 -2.46 26.29 -0.54
C TYR A 211 -3.15 25.65 0.66
N GLY A 212 -3.13 26.36 1.78
CA GLY A 212 -3.65 25.91 3.08
C GLY A 212 -5.15 25.59 3.11
N ARG A 213 -5.63 25.18 4.29
CA ARG A 213 -6.98 24.59 4.47
C ARG A 213 -8.15 25.56 4.23
N ARG A 214 -7.95 26.87 4.30
CA ARG A 214 -9.03 27.88 4.28
C ARG A 214 -9.22 28.45 2.86
N GLY A 215 -10.33 28.10 2.20
CA GLY A 215 -10.81 28.69 0.94
C GLY A 215 -9.91 28.48 -0.30
N GLY A 216 -10.48 28.62 -1.50
CA GLY A 216 -9.75 28.69 -2.79
C GLY A 216 -8.96 27.45 -3.24
N HIS A 217 -8.32 27.54 -4.41
CA HIS A 217 -7.29 26.61 -4.92
C HIS A 217 -7.65 25.12 -4.97
N PRO A 218 -8.79 24.74 -5.58
CA PRO A 218 -9.20 23.33 -5.65
C PRO A 218 -8.18 22.47 -6.41
N ILE A 219 -7.59 23.00 -7.47
CA ILE A 219 -6.64 22.29 -8.34
C ILE A 219 -5.32 22.05 -7.61
N GLU A 220 -4.75 23.07 -6.97
CA GLU A 220 -3.50 22.93 -6.22
C GLU A 220 -3.67 22.01 -5.02
N LYS A 221 -4.84 22.03 -4.37
CA LYS A 221 -5.16 21.07 -3.31
C LYS A 221 -5.23 19.64 -3.84
N GLN A 222 -5.81 19.43 -5.03
CA GLN A 222 -5.82 18.13 -5.68
C GLN A 222 -4.40 17.67 -6.01
N VAL A 223 -3.55 18.54 -6.56
CA VAL A 223 -2.13 18.24 -6.83
C VAL A 223 -1.36 17.90 -5.54
N ILE A 224 -1.57 18.63 -4.44
CA ILE A 224 -0.95 18.30 -3.15
C ILE A 224 -1.41 16.94 -2.63
N ASP A 225 -2.68 16.57 -2.87
CA ASP A 225 -3.21 15.27 -2.50
C ASP A 225 -2.52 14.16 -3.34
N ILE A 226 -2.29 14.38 -4.65
CA ILE A 226 -1.51 13.50 -5.54
C ILE A 226 -0.06 13.34 -5.03
N LEU A 227 0.65 14.44 -4.77
CA LEU A 227 2.02 14.39 -4.25
C LEU A 227 2.11 13.70 -2.88
N SER A 228 1.12 13.91 -2.01
CA SER A 228 1.05 13.22 -0.72
C SER A 228 0.89 11.70 -0.88
N TYR A 229 0.24 11.27 -1.95
CA TYR A 229 0.17 9.86 -2.31
C TYR A 229 1.51 9.34 -2.84
N GLU A 230 2.16 10.07 -3.73
CA GLU A 230 3.49 9.69 -4.25
C GLU A 230 4.53 9.55 -3.13
N CYS A 231 4.46 10.40 -2.10
CA CYS A 231 5.27 10.24 -0.88
C CYS A 231 5.10 8.85 -0.24
N ARG A 232 3.88 8.28 -0.26
CA ARG A 232 3.61 6.95 0.25
C ARG A 232 4.15 5.86 -0.67
N ALA A 233 3.92 5.98 -1.98
CA ALA A 233 4.45 5.03 -2.96
C ALA A 233 5.99 5.00 -2.95
N ALA A 234 6.63 6.16 -2.79
CA ALA A 234 8.06 6.29 -2.60
C ALA A 234 8.56 5.52 -1.36
N LEU A 235 7.88 5.65 -0.22
CA LEU A 235 8.22 4.84 0.97
C LEU A 235 8.07 3.34 0.70
N HIS A 236 7.07 2.92 -0.08
CA HIS A 236 6.88 1.51 -0.44
C HIS A 236 8.05 0.98 -1.28
N ARG A 237 8.55 1.76 -2.22
CA ARG A 237 9.77 1.42 -2.97
C ARG A 237 10.99 1.26 -2.06
N CYS A 238 11.17 2.19 -1.12
CA CYS A 238 12.23 2.08 -0.11
C CYS A 238 12.06 0.80 0.75
N TYR A 239 10.83 0.50 1.17
CA TYR A 239 10.49 -0.70 1.93
C TYR A 239 10.83 -1.97 1.15
N SER A 240 10.43 -2.07 -0.13
CA SER A 240 10.72 -3.23 -0.98
C SER A 240 12.23 -3.47 -1.07
N THR A 241 13.02 -2.40 -1.17
CA THR A 241 14.49 -2.49 -1.19
C THR A 241 15.04 -3.11 0.10
N VAL A 242 14.53 -2.69 1.26
CA VAL A 242 14.89 -3.32 2.55
C VAL A 242 14.56 -4.81 2.55
N TRP A 243 13.37 -5.20 2.07
CA TRP A 243 12.98 -6.61 2.02
C TRP A 243 13.79 -7.45 1.03
N SER A 244 14.25 -6.86 -0.07
CA SER A 244 15.12 -7.56 -1.02
C SER A 244 16.42 -8.07 -0.37
N ILE A 245 16.87 -7.39 0.70
CA ILE A 245 18.07 -7.74 1.46
C ILE A 245 17.72 -8.53 2.73
N LEU A 246 16.65 -8.17 3.44
CA LEU A 246 16.22 -8.90 4.64
C LEU A 246 15.75 -10.32 4.34
N LEU A 247 15.02 -10.55 3.25
CA LEU A 247 14.34 -11.82 3.01
C LEU A 247 15.33 -13.00 2.86
N PRO A 248 16.44 -12.90 2.09
CA PRO A 248 17.47 -13.94 2.08
C PRO A 248 18.07 -14.22 3.48
N ALA A 249 18.32 -13.17 4.28
CA ALA A 249 18.87 -13.34 5.62
C ALA A 249 17.88 -14.00 6.59
N LEU A 250 16.61 -13.63 6.53
CA LEU A 250 15.53 -14.27 7.29
C LEU A 250 15.43 -15.75 6.93
N ARG A 251 15.55 -16.08 5.63
CA ARG A 251 15.54 -17.46 5.17
C ARG A 251 16.63 -18.30 5.82
N ILE A 252 17.85 -17.79 5.87
CA ILE A 252 18.99 -18.48 6.51
C ILE A 252 18.79 -18.56 8.02
N LYS A 253 18.39 -17.45 8.67
CA LYS A 253 18.29 -17.36 10.13
C LYS A 253 17.21 -18.26 10.72
N TYR A 254 16.06 -18.35 10.06
CA TYR A 254 14.87 -19.04 10.56
C TYR A 254 14.57 -20.35 9.83
N ASP A 255 15.48 -20.81 8.96
CA ASP A 255 15.29 -22.01 8.14
C ASP A 255 13.95 -21.98 7.38
N MET A 256 13.70 -20.85 6.71
CA MET A 256 12.42 -20.58 6.05
C MET A 256 12.24 -21.52 4.86
N SER A 257 11.04 -22.12 4.76
CA SER A 257 10.67 -22.95 3.62
C SER A 257 10.61 -22.14 2.31
N ASP A 258 10.70 -22.83 1.17
CA ASP A 258 10.58 -22.19 -0.14
C ASP A 258 9.22 -21.51 -0.31
N GLU A 259 8.15 -22.11 0.19
CA GLU A 259 6.79 -21.55 0.16
C GLU A 259 6.72 -20.24 0.95
N SER A 260 7.31 -20.21 2.14
CA SER A 260 7.36 -19.00 2.96
C SER A 260 8.18 -17.89 2.27
N TYR A 261 9.29 -18.25 1.64
CA TYR A 261 10.13 -17.33 0.90
C TYR A 261 9.40 -16.73 -0.32
N VAL A 262 8.79 -17.58 -1.15
CA VAL A 262 8.03 -17.18 -2.36
C VAL A 262 6.81 -16.35 -1.98
N PHE A 263 6.10 -16.72 -0.90
CA PHE A 263 5.03 -15.90 -0.34
C PHE A 263 5.53 -14.48 -0.06
N HIS A 264 6.65 -14.34 0.64
CA HIS A 264 7.22 -13.04 0.99
C HIS A 264 7.71 -12.23 -0.21
N GLN A 265 8.20 -12.87 -1.26
CA GLN A 265 8.55 -12.17 -2.51
C GLN A 265 7.31 -11.52 -3.14
N LEU A 266 6.19 -12.25 -3.21
CA LEU A 266 4.93 -11.69 -3.70
C LEU A 266 4.38 -10.62 -2.74
N TRP A 267 4.53 -10.84 -1.44
CA TRP A 267 3.89 -10.04 -0.40
C TRP A 267 4.59 -8.70 -0.15
N HIS A 268 5.92 -8.65 -0.24
CA HIS A 268 6.73 -7.52 0.19
C HIS A 268 7.43 -6.75 -0.93
N PHE A 269 7.55 -7.33 -2.13
CA PHE A 269 8.25 -6.66 -3.21
C PHE A 269 7.34 -5.75 -4.00
N ASP A 270 7.89 -4.60 -4.37
CA ASP A 270 7.29 -3.72 -5.36
C ASP A 270 7.26 -4.46 -6.71
N ARG A 271 6.08 -4.50 -7.33
CA ARG A 271 5.80 -5.14 -8.61
C ARG A 271 5.63 -4.12 -9.75
N CYS A 272 6.14 -2.91 -9.58
CA CYS A 272 6.14 -1.89 -10.63
C CYS A 272 6.69 -2.47 -11.94
N GLN A 273 5.82 -2.53 -12.96
CA GLN A 273 6.22 -2.81 -14.33
C GLN A 273 6.25 -1.49 -15.09
N GLU A 274 7.15 -1.36 -16.06
CA GLU A 274 7.15 -0.23 -16.98
C GLU A 274 5.79 -0.17 -17.70
N SER A 275 5.11 0.98 -17.61
CA SER A 275 3.84 1.18 -18.30
C SER A 275 4.06 1.07 -19.80
N ILE A 276 3.36 0.13 -20.44
CA ILE A 276 3.31 0.01 -21.91
C ILE A 276 2.29 1.02 -22.49
N GLU A 277 1.47 1.63 -21.63
CA GLU A 277 0.49 2.65 -22.02
C GLU A 277 1.13 4.05 -21.99
N ARG A 278 0.61 4.95 -22.84
CA ARG A 278 1.13 6.33 -23.07
C ARG A 278 1.33 7.10 -21.75
N ASP A 279 2.16 8.14 -21.79
CA ASP A 279 2.59 8.99 -20.66
C ASP A 279 1.45 9.51 -19.73
N ASP A 280 0.21 9.38 -20.16
CA ASP A 280 -1.03 9.74 -19.50
C ASP A 280 -1.41 8.74 -18.36
N ALA A 281 -0.86 7.51 -18.36
CA ALA A 281 -1.23 6.40 -17.46
C ALA A 281 -0.30 6.22 -16.24
N TYR A 282 0.62 7.18 -16.00
CA TYR A 282 1.72 7.05 -15.03
C TYR A 282 1.37 7.13 -13.55
N PHE A 283 0.19 6.70 -13.11
CA PHE A 283 -0.09 6.67 -11.68
C PHE A 283 -1.06 5.56 -11.40
N HIS A 284 -0.62 4.39 -10.97
CA HIS A 284 -1.57 3.35 -10.59
C HIS A 284 -1.15 2.67 -9.30
N LEU A 285 -2.13 2.49 -8.42
CA LEU A 285 -1.99 1.97 -7.06
C LEU A 285 -1.37 0.58 -6.96
N PHE A 286 -1.34 -0.18 -8.06
CA PHE A 286 -0.72 -1.51 -8.10
C PHE A 286 0.58 -1.58 -8.91
N HIS A 287 1.10 -0.41 -9.34
CA HIS A 287 2.36 -0.26 -10.08
C HIS A 287 3.41 0.38 -9.16
N GLY A 288 3.59 -0.18 -7.95
CA GLY A 288 4.35 0.50 -6.90
C GLY A 288 3.99 0.09 -5.47
N GLN A 289 2.86 -0.59 -5.27
CA GLN A 289 2.43 -1.00 -3.95
C GLN A 289 2.70 -2.47 -3.65
N ILE A 290 3.01 -2.66 -2.38
CA ILE A 290 3.33 -3.92 -1.77
C ILE A 290 2.05 -4.51 -1.23
N PHE A 291 1.68 -5.72 -1.67
CA PHE A 291 0.43 -6.38 -1.25
C PHE A 291 0.29 -6.46 0.27
N GLY A 292 1.39 -6.71 0.98
CA GLY A 292 1.41 -6.74 2.44
C GLY A 292 1.12 -5.41 3.14
N LEU A 293 1.14 -4.30 2.41
CA LEU A 293 0.77 -2.98 2.91
C LEU A 293 -0.62 -2.52 2.42
N HIS A 294 -1.25 -3.25 1.49
CA HIS A 294 -2.55 -2.91 0.94
C HIS A 294 -3.69 -3.40 1.88
N PRO A 295 -4.62 -2.54 2.31
CA PRO A 295 -5.70 -2.89 3.25
C PRO A 295 -6.59 -4.06 2.80
N ALA A 296 -6.88 -4.16 1.49
CA ALA A 296 -7.67 -5.25 0.93
C ALA A 296 -7.02 -6.65 1.05
N CYS A 297 -5.68 -6.74 1.13
CA CYS A 297 -4.98 -8.03 1.11
C CYS A 297 -5.05 -8.77 2.45
N GLY A 298 -5.14 -8.04 3.57
CA GLY A 298 -5.31 -8.65 4.90
C GLY A 298 -6.58 -9.50 5.02
N PRO A 299 -7.77 -8.97 4.69
CA PRO A 299 -9.03 -9.71 4.67
C PRO A 299 -9.02 -10.92 3.73
N LEU A 300 -8.35 -10.84 2.58
CA LEU A 300 -8.20 -11.98 1.66
C LEU A 300 -7.60 -13.20 2.37
N LEU A 301 -6.53 -13.02 3.14
CA LEU A 301 -5.89 -14.08 3.93
C LEU A 301 -6.69 -14.52 5.17
N GLN A 302 -7.84 -13.90 5.44
CA GLN A 302 -8.78 -14.36 6.47
C GLN A 302 -9.90 -15.24 5.89
N THR A 303 -9.97 -15.37 4.57
CA THR A 303 -10.94 -16.23 3.89
C THR A 303 -10.38 -17.62 3.64
N GLU A 304 -11.25 -18.63 3.69
CA GLU A 304 -10.87 -20.02 3.39
C GLU A 304 -10.41 -20.14 1.93
N CYS A 305 -11.21 -19.66 0.98
CA CYS A 305 -10.86 -19.71 -0.45
C CYS A 305 -9.56 -18.94 -0.77
N GLY A 306 -9.37 -17.76 -0.16
CA GLY A 306 -8.15 -16.98 -0.35
C GLY A 306 -6.91 -17.72 0.17
N THR A 307 -6.98 -18.30 1.37
CA THR A 307 -5.87 -19.08 1.93
C THR A 307 -5.57 -20.35 1.13
N GLU A 308 -6.59 -21.05 0.65
CA GLU A 308 -6.43 -22.20 -0.25
C GLU A 308 -5.81 -21.82 -1.60
N LEU A 309 -6.21 -20.71 -2.22
CA LEU A 309 -5.63 -20.26 -3.50
C LEU A 309 -4.15 -19.94 -3.37
N PHE A 310 -3.74 -19.32 -2.26
CA PHE A 310 -2.33 -19.12 -1.95
C PHE A 310 -1.62 -20.46 -1.72
N ALA A 311 -2.22 -21.39 -0.97
CA ALA A 311 -1.66 -22.72 -0.73
C ALA A 311 -1.40 -23.47 -2.04
N GLU A 312 -2.41 -23.54 -2.92
CA GLU A 312 -2.33 -24.15 -4.24
C GLU A 312 -1.20 -23.54 -5.07
N TRP A 313 -1.06 -22.21 -5.06
CA TRP A 313 0.02 -21.54 -5.77
C TRP A 313 1.39 -21.86 -5.20
N LEU A 314 1.55 -21.81 -3.87
CA LEU A 314 2.83 -22.08 -3.21
C LEU A 314 3.29 -23.52 -3.41
N VAL A 315 2.38 -24.50 -3.36
CA VAL A 315 2.69 -25.92 -3.59
C VAL A 315 2.93 -26.22 -5.06
N ALA A 316 2.04 -25.74 -5.95
CA ALA A 316 2.13 -26.10 -7.36
C ALA A 316 3.22 -25.32 -8.10
N GLY A 317 3.49 -24.07 -7.69
CA GLY A 317 4.50 -23.19 -8.31
C GLY A 317 4.22 -22.86 -9.78
N THR A 318 3.00 -23.10 -10.28
CA THR A 318 2.66 -22.91 -11.70
C THR A 318 2.24 -21.47 -12.01
N LEU A 319 2.43 -21.06 -13.27
CA LEU A 319 1.89 -19.79 -13.75
C LEU A 319 0.36 -19.72 -13.62
N GLN A 320 -0.33 -20.84 -13.84
CA GLN A 320 -1.79 -20.91 -13.75
C GLN A 320 -2.28 -20.60 -12.33
N SER A 321 -1.72 -21.27 -11.31
CA SER A 321 -2.10 -21.03 -9.92
C SER A 321 -1.73 -19.63 -9.45
N TYR A 322 -0.60 -19.08 -9.92
CA TYR A 322 -0.24 -17.67 -9.70
C TYR A 322 -1.31 -16.70 -10.25
N ARG A 323 -1.78 -16.92 -11.48
CA ARG A 323 -2.80 -16.07 -12.10
C ARG A 323 -4.15 -16.10 -11.37
N ARG A 324 -4.49 -17.22 -10.73
CA ARG A 324 -5.66 -17.31 -9.84
C ARG A 324 -5.47 -16.49 -8.56
N VAL A 325 -4.26 -16.47 -8.00
CA VAL A 325 -3.94 -15.59 -6.86
C VAL A 325 -4.09 -14.12 -7.27
N LEU A 326 -3.60 -13.70 -8.44
CA LEU A 326 -3.81 -12.33 -8.93
C LEU A 326 -5.30 -12.00 -9.08
N ARG A 327 -6.10 -12.90 -9.66
CA ARG A 327 -7.55 -12.72 -9.76
C ARG A 327 -8.20 -12.55 -8.39
N ALA A 328 -7.83 -13.37 -7.42
CA ALA A 328 -8.33 -13.28 -6.04
C ALA A 328 -7.98 -11.94 -5.37
N ILE A 329 -6.76 -11.44 -5.57
CA ILE A 329 -6.35 -10.12 -5.07
C ILE A 329 -7.20 -9.02 -5.70
N ALA A 330 -7.42 -9.06 -7.03
CA ALA A 330 -8.25 -8.07 -7.71
C ALA A 330 -9.70 -8.08 -7.18
N VAL A 331 -10.27 -9.25 -6.90
CA VAL A 331 -11.60 -9.39 -6.29
C VAL A 331 -11.63 -8.82 -4.87
N ALA A 332 -10.60 -9.07 -4.06
CA ALA A 332 -10.50 -8.50 -2.72
C ALA A 332 -10.41 -6.97 -2.75
N VAL A 333 -9.63 -6.42 -3.69
CA VAL A 333 -9.51 -4.97 -3.94
C VAL A 333 -10.85 -4.37 -4.35
N ASN A 334 -11.53 -4.98 -5.32
CA ASN A 334 -12.84 -4.56 -5.78
C ASN A 334 -13.84 -4.50 -4.62
N TYR A 335 -13.93 -5.60 -3.86
CA TYR A 335 -14.82 -5.69 -2.71
C TYR A 335 -14.48 -4.65 -1.64
N TYR A 336 -13.19 -4.41 -1.38
CA TYR A 336 -12.76 -3.36 -0.45
C TYR A 336 -13.23 -1.96 -0.91
N GLY A 337 -13.11 -1.65 -2.20
CA GLY A 337 -13.61 -0.42 -2.81
C GLY A 337 -15.11 -0.22 -2.61
N GLU A 338 -15.91 -1.24 -2.92
CA GLU A 338 -17.38 -1.22 -2.72
C GLU A 338 -17.74 -0.92 -1.25
N GLN A 339 -17.09 -1.60 -0.30
CA GLN A 339 -17.37 -1.40 1.13
C GLN A 339 -17.00 0.02 1.59
N TYR A 340 -15.97 0.64 1.01
CA TYR A 340 -15.64 2.01 1.31
C TYR A 340 -16.73 2.99 0.86
N ASP A 341 -17.25 2.84 -0.37
CA ASP A 341 -18.27 3.75 -0.89
C ASP A 341 -19.55 3.69 -0.05
N VAL A 342 -19.96 2.48 0.34
CA VAL A 342 -21.03 2.28 1.32
C VAL A 342 -20.72 3.01 2.63
N ALA A 343 -19.53 2.80 3.22
CA ALA A 343 -19.16 3.45 4.48
C ALA A 343 -19.11 5.00 4.37
N LYS A 344 -18.70 5.54 3.22
CA LYS A 344 -18.66 6.98 2.94
C LYS A 344 -20.08 7.56 2.82
N LEU A 345 -21.00 6.85 2.19
CA LEU A 345 -22.41 7.23 2.11
C LEU A 345 -23.08 7.21 3.48
N LEU A 346 -22.82 6.18 4.28
CA LEU A 346 -23.32 6.08 5.65
C LEU A 346 -22.83 7.26 6.50
N ARG A 347 -21.54 7.61 6.44
CA ARG A 347 -20.97 8.78 7.15
C ARG A 347 -21.57 10.13 6.72
N LYS A 348 -21.94 10.28 5.45
CA LYS A 348 -22.65 11.48 4.96
C LYS A 348 -24.08 11.54 5.47
N LYS A 349 -24.70 10.39 5.71
CA LYS A 349 -26.07 10.25 6.21
C LYS A 349 -26.15 10.15 7.74
N ASP A 350 -25.06 10.20 8.50
CA ASP A 350 -25.04 10.15 9.99
C ASP A 350 -25.74 11.35 10.69
N GLY A 351 -26.44 12.22 9.95
CA GLY A 351 -27.50 13.09 10.48
C GLY A 351 -28.93 12.52 10.40
N VAL A 352 -29.12 11.35 9.76
CA VAL A 352 -30.41 10.79 9.32
C VAL A 352 -30.52 9.27 9.58
N ILE A 353 -29.42 8.53 9.71
CA ILE A 353 -29.46 7.08 9.99
C ILE A 353 -29.88 6.86 11.44
N LYS A 354 -31.12 6.40 11.63
CA LYS A 354 -31.73 6.19 12.96
C LYS A 354 -31.75 4.72 13.35
N SER A 355 -31.52 3.79 12.42
CA SER A 355 -31.57 2.36 12.72
C SER A 355 -30.72 1.47 11.79
N PHE A 356 -30.55 0.22 12.19
CA PHE A 356 -29.85 -0.83 11.43
C PHE A 356 -30.53 -1.21 10.11
N GLY A 357 -31.84 -0.99 9.97
CA GLY A 357 -32.57 -1.22 8.71
C GLY A 357 -32.14 -0.27 7.58
N ASP A 358 -31.76 0.95 7.95
CA ASP A 358 -31.30 1.99 7.01
C ASP A 358 -29.95 1.61 6.35
N MET A 359 -29.20 0.68 6.95
CA MET A 359 -27.90 0.21 6.45
C MET A 359 -28.05 -0.84 5.36
N VAL A 360 -29.01 -1.76 5.53
CA VAL A 360 -29.33 -2.81 4.55
C VAL A 360 -29.93 -2.19 3.29
N GLU A 361 -30.82 -1.20 3.42
CA GLU A 361 -31.38 -0.50 2.25
C GLU A 361 -30.33 0.27 1.43
N VAL A 362 -29.27 0.78 2.06
CA VAL A 362 -28.18 1.46 1.35
C VAL A 362 -27.26 0.47 0.67
N GLU A 363 -26.95 -0.65 1.32
CA GLU A 363 -26.19 -1.76 0.73
C GLU A 363 -26.92 -2.37 -0.48
N GLU A 364 -28.23 -2.62 -0.38
CA GLU A 364 -29.04 -3.18 -1.47
C GLU A 364 -29.16 -2.22 -2.67
N ARG A 365 -29.40 -0.92 -2.44
CA ARG A 365 -29.50 0.06 -3.54
C ARG A 365 -28.21 0.22 -4.33
N GLU A 366 -27.05 0.16 -3.67
CA GLU A 366 -25.75 0.26 -4.36
C GLU A 366 -25.41 -1.04 -5.09
N PHE A 367 -25.74 -2.20 -4.51
CA PHE A 367 -25.60 -3.49 -5.19
C PHE A 367 -26.47 -3.56 -6.45
N ASP A 368 -27.71 -3.07 -6.40
CA ASP A 368 -28.61 -3.01 -7.55
C ASP A 368 -28.14 -2.02 -8.63
N GLN A 369 -27.56 -0.88 -8.23
CA GLN A 369 -26.96 0.10 -9.16
C GLN A 369 -25.68 -0.43 -9.83
N ALA A 370 -24.82 -1.11 -9.07
CA ALA A 370 -23.57 -1.68 -9.59
C ALA A 370 -23.79 -2.93 -10.47
N SER A 371 -24.84 -3.72 -10.18
CA SER A 371 -25.17 -4.94 -10.94
C SER A 371 -26.01 -4.68 -12.20
N GLY A 372 -26.41 -3.43 -12.44
CA GLY A 372 -27.26 -3.06 -13.59
C GLY A 372 -28.67 -3.66 -13.55
N HIS A 373 -29.07 -4.28 -12.43
CA HIS A 373 -30.43 -4.79 -12.24
C HIS A 373 -31.35 -3.63 -11.85
N ARG A 374 -31.96 -2.99 -12.86
CA ARG A 374 -33.18 -2.22 -12.63
C ARG A 374 -34.28 -3.21 -12.21
N ILE A 375 -34.58 -3.26 -10.92
CA ILE A 375 -35.84 -3.83 -10.45
C ILE A 375 -36.95 -2.91 -10.98
N GLU A 376 -37.65 -3.35 -12.03
CA GLU A 376 -38.96 -2.82 -12.42
C GLU A 376 -39.95 -3.17 -11.30
N LYS A 377 -39.94 -2.37 -10.24
CA LYS A 377 -41.04 -2.26 -9.29
C LYS A 377 -41.46 -0.81 -9.30
N ASP A 378 -42.36 -0.49 -10.22
CA ASP A 378 -43.35 0.59 -10.11
C ASP A 378 -44.27 0.51 -11.34
N LEU A 379 -45.03 -0.57 -11.43
CA LEU A 379 -46.28 -0.68 -12.20
C LEU A 379 -47.18 -1.69 -11.50
N GLU A 380 -47.75 -1.30 -10.35
CA GLU A 380 -49.05 -1.78 -9.82
C GLU A 380 -49.26 -1.16 -8.42
N GLU A 381 -49.74 0.09 -8.38
CA GLU A 381 -51.00 0.54 -7.76
C GLU A 381 -51.18 2.06 -7.92
#